data_AF-A0A7V7PRH0-F1
#
_entry.id   AF-A0A7V7PRH0-F1
#
_cell.length_a   1.000
_cell.length_b   1.000
_cell.length_c   1.000
_cell.angle_alpha   90.00
_cell.angle_beta   90.00
_cell.angle_gamma   90.00
#
_symmetry.space_group_name_H-M   'P 1'
#
loop_
_entity.id
_entity.type
_entity.pdbx_description
1 polymer ?
#
loop_
_entity_poly.entity_id
_entity_poly.type
_entity_poly.pdbx_seq_one_letter_code
_entity_poly.pdbx_strand_id
1 'polypeptide(L)'
;MPHGIRFGIPLMIISAAIALMDARPVRAEDEIGTSGGPAVAPETCDFYEDQDFAGDRGSIHLGRQIRYVGDSWNDEISSIACANRCRVEAWEHRDFQGAMKVFANGYQSQYVGDDWNDRISSLRIRCDGESSAVNNCSSGRDTCEQGFVWREASPTDHVCVTPQIRDQTAEENRRKVERWVNGNFDDYCKSGFVWREAFDGDTVCVPPPSRDQAHADNGRAAARLACRR
;
A
#
# COMPACT_ATOMS: atom_id res chain seq x y z
N MET A 1 -1.97 73.13 50.92
CA MET A 1 -1.66 72.69 49.54
C MET A 1 -2.28 71.32 49.33
N PRO A 2 -2.94 71.09 48.19
CA PRO A 2 -4.00 70.08 48.06
C PRO A 2 -3.46 68.77 47.50
N HIS A 3 -4.08 67.63 47.82
CA HIS A 3 -4.18 66.52 46.88
C HIS A 3 -5.52 65.79 47.07
N GLY A 4 -6.43 66.07 46.13
CA GLY A 4 -7.73 65.41 46.03
C GLY A 4 -7.58 64.00 45.47
N ILE A 5 -8.24 63.05 46.12
CA ILE A 5 -8.33 61.66 45.67
C ILE A 5 -9.59 61.56 44.80
N ARG A 6 -9.39 61.37 43.49
CA ARG A 6 -10.46 61.20 42.50
C ARG A 6 -11.12 59.83 42.67
N PHE A 7 -12.45 59.85 42.76
CA PHE A 7 -13.30 58.68 42.50
C PHE A 7 -13.20 58.30 41.02
N GLY A 8 -12.86 57.04 40.75
CA GLY A 8 -12.88 56.44 39.43
C GLY A 8 -13.47 55.04 39.52
N ILE A 9 -14.72 54.90 39.07
CA ILE A 9 -15.41 53.62 38.88
C ILE A 9 -14.77 52.95 37.66
N PRO A 10 -14.19 51.74 37.76
CA PRO A 10 -13.77 51.03 36.56
C PRO A 10 -14.99 50.34 35.93
N LEU A 11 -15.29 50.83 34.74
CA LEU A 11 -16.18 50.31 33.72
C LEU A 11 -15.93 48.80 33.50
N MET A 12 -16.97 47.97 33.66
CA MET A 12 -16.94 46.57 33.24
C MET A 12 -16.77 46.50 31.72
N ILE A 13 -15.60 46.07 31.27
CA ILE A 13 -15.39 45.66 29.88
C ILE A 13 -15.74 44.18 29.84
N ILE A 14 -16.92 43.86 29.28
CA ILE A 14 -17.28 42.50 28.91
C ILE A 14 -16.40 42.14 27.70
N SER A 15 -15.21 41.61 27.95
CA SER A 15 -14.41 40.98 26.91
C SER A 15 -15.16 39.73 26.46
N ALA A 16 -15.70 39.77 25.24
CA ALA A 16 -16.04 38.58 24.49
C ALA A 16 -14.73 37.82 24.24
N ALA A 17 -14.41 36.87 25.12
CA ALA A 17 -13.42 35.86 24.83
C ALA A 17 -14.00 34.99 23.71
N ILE A 18 -13.59 35.30 22.47
CA ILE A 18 -13.68 34.35 21.37
C ILE A 18 -12.91 33.12 21.85
N ALA A 19 -13.64 32.02 22.08
CA ALA A 19 -13.02 30.72 22.27
C ALA A 19 -12.23 30.43 21.00
N LEU A 20 -10.91 30.66 21.05
CA LEU A 20 -9.99 30.02 20.13
C LEU A 20 -10.24 28.53 20.31
N MET A 21 -10.81 27.90 19.29
CA MET A 21 -10.75 26.45 19.19
C MET A 21 -9.26 26.14 19.15
N ASP A 22 -8.71 25.74 20.29
CA ASP A 22 -7.41 25.11 20.33
C ASP A 22 -7.48 23.97 19.31
N ALA A 23 -6.75 24.15 18.21
CA ALA A 23 -6.46 23.06 17.30
C ALA A 23 -5.77 22.02 18.19
N ARG A 24 -6.55 21.03 18.62
CA ARG A 24 -6.01 19.86 19.30
C ARG A 24 -4.87 19.38 18.41
N PRO A 25 -3.69 19.09 18.95
CA PRO A 25 -2.71 18.38 18.16
C PRO A 25 -3.44 17.16 17.61
N VAL A 26 -3.48 17.06 16.28
CA VAL A 26 -3.84 15.82 15.60
C VAL A 26 -2.89 14.80 16.24
N ARG A 27 -3.43 13.90 17.06
CA ARG A 27 -2.71 12.70 17.44
C ARG A 27 -2.27 12.10 16.12
N ALA A 28 -0.97 11.88 15.97
CA ALA A 28 -0.46 10.99 14.96
C ALA A 28 -1.42 9.80 14.87
N GLU A 29 -1.87 9.51 13.66
CA GLU A 29 -2.55 8.28 13.34
C GLU A 29 -1.97 7.14 14.18
N ASP A 30 -2.83 6.43 14.92
CA ASP A 30 -2.40 5.37 15.83
C ASP A 30 -1.38 4.48 15.10
N GLU A 31 -0.20 4.35 15.69
CA GLU A 31 0.93 3.59 15.15
C GLU A 31 0.44 2.21 14.69
N ILE A 32 0.34 2.01 13.38
CA ILE A 32 0.17 0.67 12.81
C ILE A 32 1.54 0.00 12.90
N GLY A 33 1.80 -0.73 13.99
CA GLY A 33 3.05 -1.46 14.17
C GLY A 33 3.31 -1.91 15.60
N THR A 34 2.65 -2.97 16.06
CA THR A 34 3.06 -3.67 17.28
C THR A 34 4.07 -4.77 16.93
N SER A 35 5.23 -4.72 17.60
CA SER A 35 6.32 -5.72 17.68
C SER A 35 6.62 -6.55 16.42
N GLY A 36 7.50 -6.05 15.55
CA GLY A 36 8.31 -6.86 14.63
C GLY A 36 7.73 -7.09 13.22
N GLY A 37 6.43 -6.86 13.01
CA GLY A 37 5.81 -7.09 11.71
C GLY A 37 6.20 -6.04 10.64
N PRO A 38 5.94 -6.32 9.34
CA PRO A 38 6.09 -5.31 8.29
C PRO A 38 5.29 -4.04 8.62
N ALA A 39 5.96 -2.88 8.58
CA ALA A 39 5.35 -1.57 8.90
C ALA A 39 4.23 -1.15 7.95
N VAL A 40 4.10 -1.84 6.81
CA VAL A 40 3.01 -1.69 5.84
C VAL A 40 2.52 -3.09 5.46
N ALA A 41 1.22 -3.22 5.17
CA ALA A 41 0.65 -4.50 4.75
C ALA A 41 1.41 -5.01 3.50
N PRO A 42 2.01 -6.22 3.54
CA PRO A 42 2.81 -6.72 2.44
C PRO A 42 1.94 -6.95 1.19
N GLU A 43 2.52 -6.78 -0.01
CA GLU A 43 1.91 -7.22 -1.29
C GLU A 43 1.99 -8.76 -1.48
N THR A 44 2.47 -9.47 -0.46
CA THR A 44 2.62 -10.94 -0.36
C THR A 44 2.05 -11.42 0.97
N CYS A 45 2.09 -12.73 1.21
CA CYS A 45 1.95 -13.28 2.55
C CYS A 45 3.28 -13.92 2.94
N ASP A 46 3.84 -13.42 4.03
CA ASP A 46 5.10 -13.86 4.59
C ASP A 46 4.82 -14.71 5.82
N PHE A 47 5.65 -15.72 6.01
CA PHE A 47 5.63 -16.58 7.18
C PHE A 47 7.05 -16.66 7.77
N TYR A 48 7.10 -16.87 9.07
CA TYR A 48 8.31 -16.70 9.87
C TYR A 48 8.50 -17.91 10.77
N GLU A 49 9.76 -18.26 10.97
CA GLU A 49 10.18 -19.37 11.82
C GLU A 49 9.78 -19.11 13.28
N ASP A 50 9.96 -17.87 13.76
CA ASP A 50 9.68 -17.49 15.13
C ASP A 50 8.39 -16.67 15.29
N GLN A 51 7.97 -16.51 16.54
CA GLN A 51 6.91 -15.58 16.93
C GLN A 51 7.34 -14.12 16.68
N ASP A 52 6.38 -13.21 16.73
CA ASP A 52 6.60 -11.77 16.56
C ASP A 52 7.34 -11.42 15.26
N PHE A 53 7.15 -12.24 14.22
CA PHE A 53 7.71 -12.07 12.87
C PHE A 53 9.25 -12.10 12.83
N ALA A 54 9.86 -12.89 13.71
CA ALA A 54 11.30 -13.06 13.81
C ALA A 54 11.81 -14.35 13.11
N GLY A 55 13.12 -14.55 13.10
CA GLY A 55 13.76 -15.72 12.51
C GLY A 55 13.83 -15.68 10.98
N ASP A 56 14.00 -16.85 10.37
CA ASP A 56 13.98 -16.98 8.92
C ASP A 56 12.61 -16.59 8.35
N ARG A 57 12.59 -16.22 7.07
CA ARG A 57 11.39 -15.73 6.37
C ARG A 57 11.14 -16.47 5.07
N GLY A 58 9.93 -16.97 4.91
CA GLY A 58 9.38 -17.44 3.65
C GLY A 58 8.29 -16.52 3.12
N SER A 59 8.03 -16.59 1.81
CA SER A 59 7.03 -15.76 1.15
C SER A 59 6.19 -16.56 0.17
N ILE A 60 4.88 -16.29 0.14
CA ILE A 60 3.94 -16.76 -0.86
C ILE A 60 3.26 -15.58 -1.54
N HIS A 61 3.23 -15.59 -2.88
CA HIS A 61 2.48 -14.59 -3.63
C HIS A 61 0.97 -14.75 -3.37
N LEU A 62 0.25 -13.62 -3.39
CA LEU A 62 -1.22 -13.62 -3.27
C LEU A 62 -1.85 -14.54 -4.33
N GLY A 63 -2.91 -15.26 -3.94
CA GLY A 63 -3.58 -16.22 -4.82
C GLY A 63 -2.89 -17.55 -5.06
N ARG A 64 -1.69 -17.73 -4.51
CA ARG A 64 -0.97 -19.00 -4.63
C ARG A 64 -1.30 -19.95 -3.48
N GLN A 65 -0.90 -21.19 -3.69
CA GLN A 65 -0.95 -22.25 -2.70
C GLN A 65 0.39 -22.99 -2.70
N ILE A 66 0.84 -23.38 -1.51
CA ILE A 66 2.02 -24.22 -1.30
C ILE A 66 1.51 -25.55 -0.76
N ARG A 67 1.67 -26.62 -1.55
CA ARG A 67 1.27 -27.98 -1.17
C ARG A 67 2.20 -28.59 -0.13
N TYR A 68 3.44 -28.12 -0.07
CA TYR A 68 4.43 -28.51 0.92
C TYR A 68 5.42 -27.38 1.07
N VAL A 69 5.58 -26.85 2.28
CA VAL A 69 6.44 -25.69 2.57
C VAL A 69 7.94 -25.99 2.38
N GLY A 70 8.29 -27.28 2.27
CA GLY A 70 9.66 -27.76 2.08
C GLY A 70 10.25 -28.27 3.39
N ASP A 71 11.29 -29.10 3.28
CA ASP A 71 11.85 -29.82 4.44
C ASP A 71 12.39 -28.88 5.53
N SER A 72 12.94 -27.72 5.14
CA SER A 72 13.48 -26.71 6.07
C SER A 72 12.41 -25.84 6.73
N TRP A 73 11.14 -25.99 6.35
CA TRP A 73 10.03 -25.15 6.83
C TRP A 73 8.86 -25.95 7.38
N ASN A 74 8.85 -27.25 7.12
CA ASN A 74 7.79 -28.13 7.55
C ASN A 74 7.76 -28.15 9.07
N ASP A 75 6.64 -27.73 9.63
CA ASP A 75 6.44 -27.75 11.09
C ASP A 75 7.39 -26.77 11.81
N GLU A 76 7.72 -25.64 11.18
CA GLU A 76 8.60 -24.60 11.77
C GLU A 76 7.94 -23.20 11.77
N ILE A 77 6.69 -23.06 11.32
CA ILE A 77 6.07 -21.74 11.14
C ILE A 77 5.38 -21.29 12.43
N SER A 78 5.86 -20.19 13.02
CA SER A 78 5.35 -19.65 14.28
C SER A 78 4.57 -18.33 14.14
N SER A 79 4.80 -17.56 13.09
CA SER A 79 4.03 -16.32 12.83
C SER A 79 3.82 -16.03 11.34
N ILE A 80 2.75 -15.29 11.02
CA ILE A 80 2.30 -15.06 9.64
C ILE A 80 1.85 -13.59 9.48
N ALA A 81 2.37 -12.92 8.46
CA ALA A 81 1.99 -11.56 8.07
C ALA A 81 1.54 -11.53 6.60
N CYS A 82 0.34 -11.07 6.33
CA CYS A 82 -0.30 -11.18 5.03
C CYS A 82 -1.14 -9.93 4.75
N ALA A 83 -1.39 -9.67 3.46
CA ALA A 83 -2.19 -8.52 3.04
C ALA A 83 -3.55 -8.48 3.75
N ASN A 84 -3.99 -7.29 4.13
CA ASN A 84 -5.20 -7.03 4.93
C ASN A 84 -6.52 -7.58 4.33
N ARG A 85 -6.55 -7.81 3.01
CA ARG A 85 -7.69 -8.40 2.29
C ARG A 85 -7.60 -9.92 2.15
N CYS A 86 -6.62 -10.57 2.77
CA CYS A 86 -6.35 -11.98 2.57
C CYS A 86 -6.48 -12.77 3.87
N ARG A 87 -7.07 -13.96 3.75
CA ARG A 87 -7.04 -15.00 4.77
C ARG A 87 -6.06 -16.09 4.38
N VAL A 88 -5.36 -16.64 5.37
CA VAL A 88 -4.46 -17.78 5.20
C VAL A 88 -5.17 -19.03 5.68
N GLU A 89 -5.37 -19.99 4.78
CA GLU A 89 -5.80 -21.36 5.12
C GLU A 89 -4.52 -22.17 5.34
N ALA A 90 -4.29 -22.69 6.55
CA ALA A 90 -3.13 -23.50 6.89
C ALA A 90 -3.56 -24.91 7.29
N TRP A 91 -2.75 -25.89 6.93
CA TRP A 91 -2.96 -27.30 7.23
C TRP A 91 -1.77 -27.92 7.94
N GLU A 92 -2.06 -28.85 8.84
CA GLU A 92 -1.04 -29.54 9.62
C GLU A 92 -0.24 -30.59 8.85
N HIS A 93 -0.67 -30.91 7.62
CA HIS A 93 0.01 -31.87 6.76
C HIS A 93 0.17 -31.33 5.35
N ARG A 94 1.06 -31.95 4.59
CA ARG A 94 1.24 -31.70 3.16
C ARG A 94 -0.04 -31.94 2.37
N ASP A 95 -0.09 -31.37 1.18
CA ASP A 95 -1.19 -31.53 0.21
C ASP A 95 -2.57 -31.12 0.75
N PHE A 96 -2.62 -30.18 1.70
CA PHE A 96 -3.84 -29.65 2.31
C PHE A 96 -4.64 -30.73 3.08
N GLN A 97 -3.93 -31.60 3.79
CA GLN A 97 -4.52 -32.69 4.58
C GLN A 97 -4.47 -32.40 6.08
N GLY A 98 -5.22 -33.16 6.86
CA GLY A 98 -5.29 -33.00 8.31
C GLY A 98 -6.17 -31.84 8.77
N ALA A 99 -6.00 -31.45 10.03
CA ALA A 99 -6.62 -30.28 10.62
C ALA A 99 -6.29 -29.02 9.80
N MET A 100 -7.25 -28.10 9.73
CA MET A 100 -7.16 -26.84 9.00
C MET A 100 -7.55 -25.69 9.91
N LYS A 101 -6.78 -24.59 9.85
CA LYS A 101 -7.11 -23.33 10.52
C LYS A 101 -7.05 -22.19 9.53
N VAL A 102 -8.02 -21.28 9.68
CA VAL A 102 -8.08 -20.04 8.90
C VAL A 102 -7.62 -18.88 9.76
N PHE A 103 -6.59 -18.19 9.29
CA PHE A 103 -6.17 -16.90 9.84
C PHE A 103 -6.87 -15.81 9.04
N ALA A 104 -8.08 -15.44 9.52
CA ALA A 104 -9.09 -14.69 8.76
C ALA A 104 -8.76 -13.20 8.52
N ASN A 105 -7.92 -12.62 9.36
CA ASN A 105 -7.32 -11.31 9.17
C ASN A 105 -5.82 -11.52 9.14
N GLY A 106 -5.25 -11.89 7.99
CA GLY A 106 -3.81 -12.20 7.84
C GLY A 106 -2.85 -11.07 8.27
N TYR A 107 -3.39 -9.93 8.67
CA TYR A 107 -2.70 -8.91 9.44
C TYR A 107 -2.28 -9.47 10.81
N GLN A 108 -0.97 -9.72 10.91
CA GLN A 108 -0.23 -9.88 12.15
C GLN A 108 -0.69 -11.02 13.08
N SER A 109 -0.76 -12.26 12.57
CA SER A 109 -0.70 -13.42 13.47
C SER A 109 0.73 -13.52 14.01
N GLN A 110 1.06 -12.66 14.97
CA GLN A 110 2.36 -12.62 15.66
C GLN A 110 2.66 -13.94 16.37
N TYR A 111 1.61 -14.73 16.60
CA TYR A 111 1.71 -16.11 17.03
C TYR A 111 0.55 -16.91 16.45
N VAL A 112 0.83 -18.06 15.84
CA VAL A 112 -0.19 -18.95 15.26
C VAL A 112 -1.01 -19.69 16.34
N GLY A 113 -0.55 -19.65 17.60
CA GLY A 113 -1.17 -20.22 18.79
C GLY A 113 -0.56 -21.58 19.16
N ASP A 114 -0.64 -21.94 20.45
CA ASP A 114 0.01 -23.15 21.02
C ASP A 114 -0.33 -24.44 20.26
N ASP A 115 -1.58 -24.59 19.82
CA ASP A 115 -2.02 -25.79 19.11
C ASP A 115 -1.46 -25.89 17.67
N TRP A 116 -0.90 -24.81 17.13
CA TRP A 116 -0.52 -24.67 15.73
C TRP A 116 0.92 -24.26 15.49
N ASN A 117 1.64 -23.82 16.54
CA ASN A 117 3.07 -23.52 16.44
C ASN A 117 3.81 -24.75 15.95
N ASP A 118 4.72 -24.57 14.99
CA ASP A 118 5.60 -25.65 14.54
C ASP A 118 4.84 -26.88 14.03
N ARG A 119 3.73 -26.63 13.32
CA ARG A 119 2.86 -27.71 12.81
C ARG A 119 2.35 -27.48 11.40
N ILE A 120 2.68 -26.35 10.77
CA ILE A 120 2.11 -26.00 9.48
C ILE A 120 2.98 -26.60 8.37
N SER A 121 2.38 -27.46 7.55
CA SER A 121 3.09 -28.10 6.42
C SER A 121 2.58 -27.67 5.04
N SER A 122 1.38 -27.07 4.95
CA SER A 122 0.86 -26.52 3.69
C SER A 122 -0.06 -25.32 3.89
N LEU A 123 -0.08 -24.42 2.89
CA LEU A 123 -0.69 -23.10 2.96
C LEU A 123 -1.46 -22.77 1.70
N ARG A 124 -2.62 -22.11 1.84
CA ARG A 124 -3.35 -21.49 0.72
C ARG A 124 -3.77 -20.10 1.09
N ILE A 125 -3.45 -19.14 0.24
CA ILE A 125 -3.88 -17.75 0.41
C ILE A 125 -5.18 -17.55 -0.36
N ARG A 126 -6.15 -16.94 0.30
CA ARG A 126 -7.40 -16.49 -0.31
C ARG A 126 -7.58 -15.01 -0.05
N CYS A 127 -7.62 -14.21 -1.10
CA CYS A 127 -7.87 -12.79 -0.97
C CYS A 127 -9.31 -12.44 -1.34
N ASP A 128 -9.91 -11.47 -0.68
CA ASP A 128 -11.16 -10.88 -1.11
C ASP A 128 -10.91 -10.07 -2.39
N GLY A 129 -11.81 -10.27 -3.37
CA GLY A 129 -11.58 -9.89 -4.76
C GLY A 129 -10.91 -10.98 -5.62
N GLU A 130 -10.57 -12.11 -5.01
CA GLU A 130 -10.03 -13.32 -5.66
C GLU A 130 -11.07 -14.45 -5.67
N SER A 131 -12.34 -14.09 -5.88
CA SER A 131 -13.39 -15.08 -6.15
C SER A 131 -13.18 -15.60 -7.56
N SER A 132 -12.44 -16.72 -7.71
CA SER A 132 -12.41 -17.58 -8.90
C SER A 132 -12.65 -16.84 -10.21
N ALA A 133 -11.80 -15.86 -10.52
CA ALA A 133 -11.65 -15.43 -11.90
C ALA A 133 -10.99 -16.60 -12.62
N VAL A 134 -11.83 -17.52 -13.10
CA VAL A 134 -11.55 -18.16 -14.39
C VAL A 134 -10.95 -17.08 -15.26
N ASN A 135 -9.80 -17.39 -15.86
CA ASN A 135 -9.13 -16.64 -16.92
C ASN A 135 -10.13 -16.24 -18.01
N ASN A 136 -11.00 -15.27 -17.74
CA ASN A 136 -11.92 -14.74 -18.71
C ASN A 136 -11.34 -13.41 -19.13
N CYS A 137 -10.31 -13.51 -19.96
CA CYS A 137 -9.69 -12.39 -20.65
C CYS A 137 -10.64 -11.80 -21.72
N SER A 138 -11.97 -11.91 -21.52
CA SER A 138 -13.03 -11.36 -22.37
C SER A 138 -13.00 -9.83 -22.40
N SER A 139 -12.49 -9.19 -21.35
CA SER A 139 -12.39 -7.73 -21.25
C SER A 139 -11.11 -7.14 -21.86
N GLY A 140 -10.21 -7.97 -22.40
CA GLY A 140 -8.98 -7.55 -23.09
C GLY A 140 -7.68 -7.94 -22.35
N ARG A 141 -6.58 -8.03 -23.09
CA ARG A 141 -5.26 -8.49 -22.61
C ARG A 141 -4.67 -7.59 -21.52
N ASP A 142 -4.99 -6.31 -21.53
CA ASP A 142 -4.42 -5.33 -20.60
C ASP A 142 -5.34 -5.05 -19.41
N THR A 143 -6.31 -5.93 -19.14
CA THR A 143 -7.22 -5.77 -17.99
C THR A 143 -6.42 -5.78 -16.69
N CYS A 144 -6.59 -4.74 -15.87
CA CYS A 144 -5.94 -4.66 -14.56
C CYS A 144 -6.55 -5.64 -13.55
N GLU A 145 -5.71 -6.18 -12.68
CA GLU A 145 -6.15 -6.92 -11.50
C GLU A 145 -7.02 -6.01 -10.61
N GLN A 146 -7.98 -6.59 -9.89
CA GLN A 146 -8.85 -5.84 -8.99
C GLN A 146 -8.04 -4.97 -8.02
N GLY A 147 -8.41 -3.69 -7.91
CA GLY A 147 -7.70 -2.70 -7.10
C GLY A 147 -6.65 -1.90 -7.88
N PHE A 148 -6.34 -2.32 -9.10
CA PHE A 148 -5.52 -1.56 -10.04
C PHE A 148 -6.36 -0.98 -11.16
N VAL A 149 -5.85 0.10 -11.75
CA VAL A 149 -6.44 0.83 -12.86
C VAL A 149 -5.34 1.19 -13.86
N TRP A 150 -5.68 1.42 -15.12
CA TRP A 150 -4.73 1.96 -16.09
C TRP A 150 -4.18 3.30 -15.60
N ARG A 151 -2.87 3.46 -15.69
CA ARG A 151 -2.16 4.69 -15.30
C ARG A 151 -2.59 5.88 -16.12
N GLU A 152 -2.87 5.67 -17.41
CA GLU A 152 -3.31 6.72 -18.34
C GLU A 152 -2.28 7.86 -18.47
N ALA A 153 -0.98 7.52 -18.49
CA ALA A 153 0.06 8.48 -18.87
C ALA A 153 -0.15 9.02 -20.30
N SER A 154 -0.79 8.20 -21.15
CA SER A 154 -1.39 8.54 -22.43
C SER A 154 -2.66 7.70 -22.67
N PRO A 155 -3.44 7.98 -23.72
CA PRO A 155 -4.63 7.15 -24.05
C PRO A 155 -4.33 5.69 -24.38
N THR A 156 -3.07 5.32 -24.65
CA THR A 156 -2.66 3.94 -24.96
C THR A 156 -1.82 3.32 -23.86
N ASP A 157 -1.59 4.04 -22.75
CA ASP A 157 -0.82 3.53 -21.62
C ASP A 157 -1.71 2.71 -20.68
N HIS A 158 -1.68 1.39 -20.89
CA HIS A 158 -2.43 0.42 -20.08
C HIS A 158 -1.59 -0.20 -18.94
N VAL A 159 -0.48 0.44 -18.52
CA VAL A 159 0.25 0.00 -17.32
C VAL A 159 -0.67 0.10 -16.10
N CYS A 160 -0.84 -1.01 -15.38
CA CYS A 160 -1.71 -1.06 -14.21
C CYS A 160 -1.01 -0.51 -12.96
N VAL A 161 -1.67 0.44 -12.29
CA VAL A 161 -1.19 1.14 -11.09
C VAL A 161 -2.33 1.33 -10.10
N THR A 162 -2.04 1.82 -8.90
CA THR A 162 -3.09 2.12 -7.92
C THR A 162 -3.90 3.36 -8.36
N PRO A 163 -5.15 3.53 -7.88
CA PRO A 163 -5.94 4.73 -8.16
C PRO A 163 -5.21 6.03 -7.81
N GLN A 164 -4.43 6.04 -6.73
CA GLN A 164 -3.66 7.20 -6.30
C GLN A 164 -2.59 7.60 -7.33
N ILE A 165 -1.89 6.62 -7.92
CA ILE A 165 -0.88 6.87 -8.96
C ILE A 165 -1.54 7.31 -10.27
N ARG A 166 -2.73 6.79 -10.59
CA ARG A 166 -3.52 7.29 -11.73
C ARG A 166 -3.92 8.75 -11.55
N ASP A 167 -4.40 9.14 -10.36
CA ASP A 167 -4.76 10.52 -10.06
C ASP A 167 -3.54 11.47 -10.13
N GLN A 168 -2.40 11.03 -9.60
CA GLN A 168 -1.13 11.75 -9.73
C GLN A 168 -0.75 11.92 -11.20
N THR A 169 -0.81 10.85 -11.99
CA THR A 169 -0.49 10.87 -13.43
C THR A 169 -1.41 11.85 -14.19
N ALA A 170 -2.70 11.88 -13.86
CA ALA A 170 -3.65 12.80 -14.46
C ALA A 170 -3.36 14.27 -14.10
N GLU A 171 -2.95 14.55 -12.86
CA GLU A 171 -2.50 15.89 -12.45
C GLU A 171 -1.21 16.31 -13.19
N GLU A 172 -0.24 15.41 -13.32
CA GLU A 172 1.00 15.66 -14.06
C GLU A 172 0.74 15.93 -15.55
N ASN A 173 -0.15 15.16 -16.18
CA ASN A 173 -0.59 15.39 -17.55
C ASN A 173 -1.26 16.77 -17.72
N ARG A 174 -2.11 17.18 -16.75
CA ARG A 174 -2.76 18.52 -16.75
C ARG A 174 -1.76 19.66 -16.62
N ARG A 175 -0.67 19.47 -15.87
CA ARG A 175 0.36 20.49 -15.63
C ARG A 175 1.47 20.53 -16.67
N LYS A 176 1.46 19.66 -17.70
CA LYS A 176 2.60 19.52 -18.61
C LYS A 176 3.07 20.86 -19.20
N VAL A 177 2.13 21.71 -19.63
CA VAL A 177 2.44 23.02 -20.26
C VAL A 177 3.07 23.99 -19.26
N GLU A 178 2.66 23.94 -17.99
CA GLU A 178 3.20 24.79 -16.92
C GLU A 178 4.66 24.47 -16.61
N ARG A 179 5.11 23.25 -16.91
CA ARG A 179 6.42 22.73 -16.52
C ARG A 179 7.45 22.71 -17.65
N TRP A 180 7.06 23.16 -18.84
CA TRP A 180 7.97 23.37 -19.97
C TRP A 180 8.54 24.78 -19.96
N VAL A 181 9.81 24.93 -20.33
CA VAL A 181 10.51 26.23 -20.28
C VAL A 181 9.86 27.26 -21.21
N ASN A 182 9.34 26.85 -22.37
CA ASN A 182 8.82 27.77 -23.39
C ASN A 182 7.42 27.42 -23.95
N GLY A 183 6.71 26.44 -23.37
CA GLY A 183 5.42 25.98 -23.90
C GLY A 183 5.45 25.32 -25.29
N ASN A 184 6.60 25.33 -25.97
CA ASN A 184 6.88 24.54 -27.17
C ASN A 184 7.39 23.16 -26.79
N PHE A 185 6.87 22.14 -27.48
CA PHE A 185 7.42 20.79 -27.53
C PHE A 185 8.77 20.88 -28.25
N ASP A 186 9.83 21.10 -27.49
CA ASP A 186 11.15 20.50 -27.66
C ASP A 186 12.07 21.14 -26.61
N ASP A 187 12.36 20.36 -25.57
CA ASP A 187 13.73 19.94 -25.24
C ASP A 187 14.08 20.03 -23.74
N TYR A 188 13.44 20.89 -22.93
CA TYR A 188 13.78 20.96 -21.50
C TYR A 188 12.61 21.21 -20.56
N CYS A 189 12.55 20.39 -19.52
CA CYS A 189 11.78 20.68 -18.34
C CYS A 189 12.35 21.90 -17.62
N LYS A 190 11.47 22.70 -16.98
CA LYS A 190 11.92 23.76 -16.07
C LYS A 190 12.84 23.16 -15.00
N SER A 191 13.77 23.97 -14.48
CA SER A 191 14.67 23.57 -13.39
C SER A 191 13.90 22.90 -12.26
N GLY A 192 14.35 21.72 -11.82
CA GLY A 192 13.69 20.90 -10.80
C GLY A 192 12.74 19.83 -11.35
N PHE A 193 12.50 19.80 -12.65
CA PHE A 193 11.68 18.78 -13.32
C PHE A 193 12.49 17.99 -14.35
N VAL A 194 12.02 16.79 -14.65
CA VAL A 194 12.59 15.86 -15.64
C VAL A 194 11.47 15.24 -16.46
N TRP A 195 11.76 14.69 -17.65
CA TRP A 195 10.77 13.90 -18.38
C TRP A 195 10.37 12.69 -17.56
N ARG A 196 9.07 12.37 -17.55
CA ARG A 196 8.54 11.23 -16.81
C ARG A 196 8.99 9.90 -17.40
N GLU A 197 9.18 9.84 -18.71
CA GLU A 197 9.70 8.65 -19.40
C GLU A 197 8.87 7.38 -19.12
N ALA A 198 7.54 7.53 -18.94
CA ALA A 198 6.66 6.41 -18.67
C ALA A 198 6.56 5.43 -19.86
N PHE A 199 6.83 5.91 -21.07
CA PHE A 199 6.95 5.15 -22.31
C PHE A 199 7.80 5.97 -23.31
N ASP A 200 8.19 5.36 -24.42
CA ASP A 200 8.97 6.06 -25.46
C ASP A 200 8.20 7.27 -26.02
N GLY A 201 8.80 8.45 -25.96
CA GLY A 201 8.16 9.72 -26.32
C GLY A 201 7.31 10.39 -25.22
N ASP A 202 7.30 9.89 -23.99
CA ASP A 202 6.65 10.56 -22.86
C ASP A 202 7.46 11.77 -22.35
N THR A 203 7.12 12.95 -22.84
CA THR A 203 7.79 14.22 -22.51
C THR A 203 7.07 15.06 -21.45
N VAL A 204 6.15 14.45 -20.68
CA VAL A 204 5.51 15.14 -19.55
C VAL A 204 6.57 15.44 -18.48
N CYS A 205 6.69 16.71 -18.08
CA CYS A 205 7.67 17.12 -17.07
C CYS A 205 7.13 16.91 -15.65
N VAL A 206 7.87 16.16 -14.86
CA VAL A 206 7.51 15.72 -13.51
C VAL A 206 8.67 15.87 -12.53
N PRO A 207 8.42 15.89 -11.21
CA PRO A 207 9.49 15.79 -10.22
C PRO A 207 10.30 14.49 -10.42
N PRO A 208 11.62 14.46 -10.11
CA PRO A 208 12.43 13.24 -10.25
C PRO A 208 11.85 11.98 -9.59
N PRO A 209 11.25 12.04 -8.37
CA PRO A 209 10.61 10.87 -7.78
C PRO A 209 9.44 10.30 -8.60
N SER A 210 8.70 11.14 -9.34
CA SER A 210 7.61 10.68 -10.21
C SER A 210 8.13 9.91 -11.43
N ARG A 211 9.30 10.29 -11.97
CA ARG A 211 9.96 9.52 -13.04
C ARG A 211 10.39 8.16 -12.51
N ASP A 212 11.00 8.12 -11.34
CA ASP A 212 11.42 6.87 -10.70
C ASP A 212 10.20 5.96 -10.43
N GLN A 213 9.08 6.53 -10.00
CA GLN A 213 7.80 5.84 -9.83
C GLN A 213 7.26 5.28 -11.17
N ALA A 214 7.27 6.07 -12.24
CA ALA A 214 6.81 5.60 -13.56
C ALA A 214 7.64 4.42 -14.10
N HIS A 215 8.96 4.45 -13.90
CA HIS A 215 9.85 3.33 -14.24
C HIS A 215 9.57 2.10 -13.37
N ALA A 216 9.36 2.28 -12.07
CA ALA A 216 8.98 1.19 -11.17
C ALA A 216 7.64 0.55 -11.57
N ASP A 217 6.67 1.34 -12.00
CA ASP A 217 5.37 0.84 -12.49
C ASP A 217 5.52 0.04 -13.78
N ASN A 218 6.37 0.48 -14.71
CA ASN A 218 6.68 -0.28 -15.92
C ASN A 218 7.29 -1.65 -15.59
N GLY A 219 8.22 -1.68 -14.62
CA GLY A 219 8.82 -2.93 -14.14
C GLY A 219 7.82 -3.90 -13.49
N ARG A 220 6.69 -3.39 -12.99
CA ARG A 220 5.61 -4.18 -12.35
C ARG A 220 4.40 -4.42 -13.25
N ALA A 221 4.41 -3.92 -14.49
CA ALA A 221 3.23 -3.90 -15.36
C ALA A 221 2.60 -5.29 -15.53
N ALA A 222 3.42 -6.32 -15.79
CA ALA A 222 2.93 -7.69 -15.98
C ALA A 222 2.33 -8.30 -14.70
N ALA A 223 2.86 -7.94 -13.53
CA ALA A 223 2.41 -8.50 -12.25
C ALA A 223 1.02 -7.98 -11.84
N ARG A 224 0.59 -6.83 -12.38
CA ARG A 224 -0.67 -6.14 -12.03
C ARG A 224 -1.78 -6.35 -13.06
N LEU A 225 -1.57 -7.23 -14.04
CA LEU A 225 -2.60 -7.67 -14.98
C LEU A 225 -3.46 -8.77 -14.35
N ALA A 226 -4.78 -8.71 -14.61
CA ALA A 226 -5.72 -9.76 -14.25
C ALA A 226 -5.47 -11.06 -15.03
N CYS A 227 -4.96 -10.95 -16.26
CA CYS A 227 -4.65 -12.07 -17.14
C CYS A 227 -3.12 -12.17 -17.30
N ARG A 228 -2.46 -12.92 -16.41
CA ARG A 228 -1.00 -13.13 -16.43
C ARG A 228 -0.66 -14.23 -17.46
N ARG A 229 0.37 -14.00 -18.29
CA ARG A 229 0.90 -15.00 -19.23
C ARG A 229 1.77 -16.04 -18.54
#